data_AF-A0A846A9T7-F1
#
_entry.id   AF-A0A846A9T7-F1
#
_cell.length_a   1.000
_cell.length_b   1.000
_cell.length_c   1.000
_cell.angle_alpha   90.00
_cell.angle_beta   90.00
_cell.angle_gamma   90.00
#
_symmetry.space_group_name_H-M   'P 1'
#
loop_
_entity.id
_entity.type
_entity.pdbx_description
1 polymer ?
#
loop_
_entity_poly.entity_id
_entity_poly.type
_entity_poly.pdbx_seq_one_letter_code
_entity_poly.pdbx_strand_id
1 'polypeptide(L)'
;MNKIKQFKLRLGDKNIENFTTPPDDPLGELSDFELGLRKFCYEFNRQVIVEIGQTKFKVFLDPDICILLEDRFTEQIGELEHDQIMGLDFVESYWCRIKFVPVDRQIKCYLKELNYYSQESLIILNKQQVLTELKQFLTELMSLAVNQGYISLQDRDEFIKPAFVQSEVLR
;
A
#
# COMPACT_ATOMS: atom_id res chain seq x y z
N MET A 1 -29.42 6.26 6.19
CA MET A 1 -28.38 6.87 5.34
C MET A 1 -27.03 6.29 5.71
N ASN A 2 -26.46 5.40 4.92
CA ASN A 2 -25.09 4.94 5.12
C ASN A 2 -24.15 6.09 4.78
N LYS A 3 -23.54 6.71 5.79
CA LYS A 3 -22.56 7.77 5.59
C LYS A 3 -21.35 7.16 4.90
N ILE A 4 -21.02 7.66 3.70
CA ILE A 4 -19.75 7.37 3.03
C ILE A 4 -18.62 7.68 4.01
N LYS A 5 -17.76 6.69 4.25
CA LYS A 5 -16.63 6.79 5.16
C LYS A 5 -15.36 7.15 4.41
N GLN A 6 -14.36 7.62 5.16
CA GLN A 6 -13.06 8.02 4.63
C GLN A 6 -12.09 6.85 4.72
N PHE A 7 -11.20 6.76 3.74
CA PHE A 7 -10.03 5.89 3.74
C PHE A 7 -8.75 6.74 3.74
N LYS A 8 -7.76 6.46 4.57
CA LYS A 8 -6.48 7.19 4.54
C LYS A 8 -5.33 6.23 4.75
N LEU A 9 -4.23 6.51 4.05
CA LEU A 9 -2.98 5.77 4.15
C LEU A 9 -1.82 6.76 4.19
N ARG A 10 -1.10 6.85 5.30
CA ARG A 10 -0.13 7.95 5.52
C ARG A 10 1.11 7.50 6.27
N LEU A 11 2.25 8.05 5.88
CA LEU A 11 3.48 7.93 6.64
C LEU A 11 3.33 8.57 8.03
N GLY A 12 3.70 7.83 9.05
CA GLY A 12 3.81 8.27 10.44
C GLY A 12 5.26 8.44 10.88
N ASP A 13 5.46 8.27 12.18
CA ASP A 13 6.76 8.41 12.82
C ASP A 13 7.70 7.26 12.47
N LYS A 14 9.01 7.52 12.60
CA LYS A 14 10.03 6.47 12.48
C LYS A 14 9.83 5.42 13.56
N ASN A 15 9.93 4.16 13.18
CA ASN A 15 10.14 3.09 14.11
C ASN A 15 11.62 3.11 14.54
N ILE A 16 11.88 3.19 15.84
CA ILE A 16 13.25 3.25 16.40
C ILE A 16 13.75 1.83 16.73
N GLU A 17 12.83 0.86 16.77
CA GLU A 17 13.13 -0.53 17.10
C GLU A 17 13.23 -1.37 15.83
N ASN A 18 14.46 -1.66 15.40
CA ASN A 18 14.75 -2.66 14.37
C ASN A 18 15.54 -3.81 15.02
N PHE A 19 14.89 -4.96 15.21
CA PHE A 19 15.49 -6.18 15.78
C PHE A 19 15.92 -7.19 14.71
N THR A 20 15.65 -6.88 13.45
CA THR A 20 15.97 -7.71 12.28
C THR A 20 17.30 -7.30 11.67
N THR A 21 17.96 -8.21 10.95
CA THR A 21 19.17 -7.88 10.17
C THR A 21 18.79 -7.11 8.90
N PRO A 22 19.64 -6.19 8.42
CA PRO A 22 19.40 -5.51 7.15
C PRO A 22 19.24 -6.51 6.00
N PRO A 23 18.41 -6.19 5.00
CA PRO A 23 18.28 -7.02 3.82
C PRO A 23 19.61 -7.06 3.06
N ASP A 24 20.03 -8.27 2.72
CA ASP A 24 21.23 -8.56 1.93
C ASP A 24 20.85 -9.48 0.77
N ASP A 25 21.64 -9.44 -0.30
CA ASP A 25 21.46 -10.27 -1.48
C ASP A 25 22.76 -11.00 -1.85
N PRO A 26 23.18 -11.98 -1.03
CA PRO A 26 24.44 -12.68 -1.22
C PRO A 26 24.45 -13.54 -2.51
N LEU A 27 23.28 -13.86 -3.05
CA LEU A 27 23.13 -14.65 -4.27
C LEU A 27 23.01 -13.78 -5.52
N GLY A 28 22.77 -12.46 -5.39
CA GLY A 28 22.62 -11.54 -6.51
C GLY A 28 21.34 -11.79 -7.31
N GLU A 29 20.29 -12.25 -6.65
CA GLU A 29 19.01 -12.59 -7.31
C GLU A 29 18.12 -11.36 -7.50
N LEU A 30 18.33 -10.30 -6.71
CA LEU A 30 17.56 -9.08 -6.76
C LEU A 30 18.20 -8.09 -7.73
N SER A 31 17.36 -7.38 -8.47
CA SER A 31 17.79 -6.16 -9.15
C SER A 31 18.22 -5.09 -8.14
N ASP A 32 19.04 -4.13 -8.60
CA ASP A 32 19.45 -2.97 -7.80
C ASP A 32 18.22 -2.21 -7.26
N PHE A 33 17.14 -2.13 -8.04
CA PHE A 33 15.89 -1.53 -7.63
C PHE A 33 15.23 -2.28 -6.46
N GLU A 34 15.06 -3.59 -6.58
CA GLU A 34 14.42 -4.42 -5.55
C GLU A 34 15.21 -4.39 -4.24
N LEU A 35 16.54 -4.56 -4.32
CA LEU A 35 17.41 -4.47 -3.16
C LEU A 35 17.38 -3.07 -2.53
N GLY A 36 17.40 -2.03 -3.36
CA GLY A 36 17.29 -0.63 -2.92
C GLY A 36 15.98 -0.36 -2.18
N LEU A 37 14.86 -0.81 -2.72
CA LEU A 37 13.53 -0.63 -2.12
C LEU A 37 13.39 -1.39 -0.79
N ARG A 38 13.91 -2.63 -0.71
CA ARG A 38 13.96 -3.41 0.53
C ARG A 38 14.79 -2.71 1.60
N LYS A 39 16.00 -2.25 1.24
CA LYS A 39 16.87 -1.48 2.15
C LYS A 39 16.17 -0.20 2.61
N PHE A 40 15.46 0.50 1.74
CA PHE A 40 14.69 1.68 2.12
C PHE A 40 13.60 1.35 3.16
N CYS A 41 12.78 0.32 2.91
CA CYS A 41 11.74 -0.09 3.86
C CYS A 41 12.34 -0.47 5.23
N TYR A 42 13.47 -1.18 5.23
CA TYR A 42 14.15 -1.62 6.45
C TYR A 42 14.82 -0.45 7.21
N GLU A 43 15.68 0.34 6.56
CA GLU A 43 16.49 1.38 7.21
C GLU A 43 15.65 2.61 7.55
N PHE A 44 14.65 2.90 6.72
CA PHE A 44 13.73 4.02 6.90
C PHE A 44 12.42 3.60 7.58
N ASN A 45 12.39 2.40 8.20
CA ASN A 45 11.20 1.75 8.73
C ASN A 45 10.29 2.73 9.50
N ARG A 46 9.21 3.16 8.85
CA ARG A 46 8.24 4.12 9.39
C ARG A 46 6.92 3.42 9.65
N GLN A 47 6.21 3.93 10.64
CA GLN A 47 4.79 3.59 10.78
C GLN A 47 4.04 4.07 9.54
N VAL A 48 3.07 3.28 9.11
CA VAL A 48 2.04 3.67 8.17
C VAL A 48 0.70 3.58 8.87
N ILE A 49 0.02 4.71 8.95
CA ILE A 49 -1.27 4.85 9.60
C ILE A 49 -2.34 4.56 8.57
N VAL A 50 -3.15 3.54 8.83
CA VAL A 50 -4.30 3.15 8.02
C VAL A 50 -5.57 3.56 8.76
N GLU A 51 -6.42 4.36 8.11
CA GLU A 51 -7.72 4.77 8.66
C GLU A 51 -8.84 4.36 7.70
N ILE A 52 -9.81 3.58 8.19
CA ILE A 52 -10.97 3.13 7.41
C ILE A 52 -12.23 3.35 8.25
N GLY A 53 -12.98 4.41 7.94
CA GLY A 53 -14.15 4.79 8.71
C GLY A 53 -13.83 5.16 10.15
N GLN A 54 -14.10 4.26 11.10
CA GLN A 54 -13.77 4.44 12.52
C GLN A 54 -12.57 3.60 12.96
N THR A 55 -12.16 2.64 12.14
CA THR A 55 -10.99 1.80 12.43
C THR A 55 -9.74 2.58 12.08
N LYS A 56 -8.78 2.58 13.00
CA LYS A 56 -7.46 3.15 12.81
C LYS A 56 -6.42 2.21 13.39
N PHE A 57 -5.42 1.88 12.60
CA PHE A 57 -4.33 1.01 13.02
C PHE A 57 -3.01 1.43 12.37
N LYS A 58 -1.94 0.78 12.80
CA LYS A 58 -0.58 1.06 12.36
C LYS A 58 0.02 -0.22 11.79
N VAL A 59 0.69 -0.08 10.66
CA VAL A 59 1.59 -1.09 10.07
C VAL A 59 2.94 -0.43 9.85
N PHE A 60 3.91 -1.17 9.32
CA PHE A 60 5.28 -0.68 9.18
C PHE A 60 5.78 -0.84 7.74
N LEU A 61 6.74 0.00 7.35
CA LEU A 61 7.35 -0.12 6.03
C LEU A 61 7.97 -1.49 5.85
N ASP A 62 8.73 -1.95 6.83
CA ASP A 62 9.20 -3.33 6.93
C ASP A 62 8.45 -4.04 8.07
N PRO A 63 7.77 -5.17 7.82
CA PRO A 63 7.71 -5.90 6.53
C PRO A 63 6.47 -5.59 5.68
N ASP A 64 5.37 -5.09 6.25
CA ASP A 64 4.06 -5.09 5.60
C ASP A 64 4.00 -4.28 4.29
N ILE A 65 4.49 -3.03 4.28
CA ILE A 65 4.45 -2.22 3.05
C ILE A 65 5.44 -2.74 2.02
N CYS A 66 6.61 -3.24 2.45
CA CYS A 66 7.57 -3.87 1.55
C CYS A 66 6.93 -5.05 0.80
N ILE A 67 6.24 -5.94 1.53
CA ILE A 67 5.51 -7.06 0.95
C ILE A 67 4.43 -6.57 -0.02
N LEU A 68 3.67 -5.53 0.35
CA LEU A 68 2.67 -4.95 -0.57
C LEU A 68 3.31 -4.44 -1.86
N LEU A 69 4.41 -3.70 -1.77
CA LEU A 69 5.10 -3.16 -2.95
C LEU A 69 5.60 -4.29 -3.86
N GLU A 70 6.00 -5.43 -3.30
CA GLU A 70 6.40 -6.62 -4.04
C GLU A 70 5.22 -7.41 -4.62
N ASP A 71 4.03 -7.33 -4.02
CA ASP A 71 2.82 -8.05 -4.44
C ASP A 71 1.87 -7.21 -5.31
N ARG A 72 2.36 -6.78 -6.49
CA ARG A 72 1.55 -6.15 -7.55
C ARG A 72 0.73 -4.91 -7.10
N PHE A 73 1.14 -4.21 -6.05
CA PHE A 73 0.34 -3.12 -5.49
C PHE A 73 0.07 -1.99 -6.49
N THR A 74 1.04 -1.66 -7.35
CA THR A 74 0.87 -0.59 -8.35
C THR A 74 -0.14 -0.98 -9.43
N GLU A 75 -0.09 -2.24 -9.88
CA GLU A 75 -1.02 -2.82 -10.84
C GLU A 75 -2.41 -2.87 -10.25
N GLN A 76 -2.56 -3.33 -9.01
CA GLN A 76 -3.85 -3.42 -8.33
C GLN A 76 -4.52 -2.06 -8.14
N ILE A 77 -3.77 -0.98 -7.94
CA ILE A 77 -4.32 0.40 -7.92
C ILE A 77 -4.91 0.75 -9.29
N GLY A 78 -4.18 0.45 -10.38
CA GLY A 78 -4.67 0.65 -11.74
C GLY A 78 -5.89 -0.20 -12.06
N GLU A 79 -5.87 -1.47 -11.67
CA GLU A 79 -6.99 -2.41 -11.79
C GLU A 79 -8.23 -1.93 -11.03
N LEU A 80 -8.07 -1.41 -9.80
CA LEU A 80 -9.17 -0.85 -8.99
C LEU A 80 -9.84 0.35 -9.67
N GLU A 81 -9.09 1.18 -10.37
CA GLU A 81 -9.63 2.28 -11.18
C GLU A 81 -10.55 1.74 -12.30
N HIS A 82 -10.22 0.58 -12.86
CA HIS A 82 -10.97 -0.15 -13.90
C HIS A 82 -11.96 -1.19 -13.35
N ASP A 83 -12.51 -0.92 -12.16
CA ASP A 83 -13.56 -1.71 -11.53
C ASP A 83 -13.17 -3.18 -11.21
N GLN A 84 -11.88 -3.45 -11.05
CA GLN A 84 -11.40 -4.73 -10.53
C GLN A 84 -11.24 -4.70 -9.00
N ILE A 85 -11.19 -5.89 -8.42
CA ILE A 85 -11.03 -6.07 -6.98
C ILE A 85 -9.55 -5.87 -6.61
N MET A 86 -9.30 -5.14 -5.52
CA MET A 86 -7.98 -4.97 -4.93
C MET A 86 -7.95 -5.53 -3.50
N GLY A 87 -6.82 -6.10 -3.11
CA GLY A 87 -6.58 -6.61 -1.76
C GLY A 87 -5.40 -5.87 -1.11
N LEU A 88 -5.45 -5.68 0.21
CA LEU A 88 -4.30 -5.28 1.01
C LEU A 88 -4.18 -6.21 2.20
N ASP A 89 -3.03 -6.85 2.32
CA ASP A 89 -2.72 -7.77 3.41
C ASP A 89 -1.66 -7.16 4.32
N PHE A 90 -2.01 -7.06 5.60
CA PHE A 90 -1.19 -6.54 6.68
C PHE A 90 -1.03 -7.63 7.75
N VAL A 91 -0.42 -8.75 7.36
CA VAL A 91 -0.41 -9.98 8.16
C VAL A 91 0.71 -10.00 9.19
N GLU A 92 1.73 -9.16 9.04
CA GLU A 92 2.89 -9.19 9.93
C GLU A 92 2.66 -8.31 11.16
N SER A 93 2.20 -7.06 10.98
CA SER A 93 2.09 -6.13 12.10
C SER A 93 0.70 -6.04 12.72
N TYR A 94 -0.37 -6.30 11.96
CA TYR A 94 -1.74 -6.07 12.42
C TYR A 94 -2.71 -7.23 12.20
N TRP A 95 -2.31 -8.24 11.41
CA TRP A 95 -3.09 -9.44 11.13
C TRP A 95 -4.44 -9.10 10.51
N CYS A 96 -4.41 -8.31 9.43
CA CYS A 96 -5.62 -7.80 8.80
C CYS A 96 -5.57 -7.93 7.27
N ARG A 97 -6.73 -8.27 6.69
CA ARG A 97 -6.97 -8.27 5.24
C ARG A 97 -8.05 -7.26 4.91
N ILE A 98 -7.76 -6.38 3.96
CA ILE A 98 -8.71 -5.44 3.38
C ILE A 98 -9.00 -5.87 1.95
N LYS A 99 -10.27 -5.89 1.58
CA LYS A 99 -10.71 -6.14 0.20
C LYS A 99 -11.57 -4.98 -0.29
N PHE A 100 -11.14 -4.36 -1.38
CA PHE A 100 -11.89 -3.32 -2.08
C PHE A 100 -12.64 -3.94 -3.26
N VAL A 101 -13.97 -3.87 -3.20
CA VAL A 101 -14.85 -4.27 -4.30
C VAL A 101 -15.53 -3.02 -4.86
N PRO A 102 -15.12 -2.52 -6.03
CA PRO A 102 -15.72 -1.33 -6.63
C PRO A 102 -17.18 -1.59 -7.05
N VAL A 103 -18.05 -0.60 -6.81
CA VAL A 103 -19.45 -0.58 -7.21
C VAL A 103 -19.79 0.85 -7.62
N ASP A 104 -19.84 1.10 -8.92
CA ASP A 104 -20.02 2.44 -9.50
C ASP A 104 -19.00 3.46 -8.94
N ARG A 105 -19.48 4.46 -8.18
CA ARG A 105 -18.67 5.51 -7.57
C ARG A 105 -18.24 5.19 -6.14
N GLN A 106 -18.51 3.98 -5.67
CA GLN A 106 -18.25 3.53 -4.31
C GLN A 106 -17.33 2.31 -4.30
N ILE A 107 -16.75 2.04 -3.14
CA ILE A 107 -16.05 0.79 -2.85
C ILE A 107 -16.74 0.15 -1.63
N LYS A 108 -17.13 -1.12 -1.79
CA LYS A 108 -17.42 -2.01 -0.66
C LYS A 108 -16.09 -2.50 -0.11
N CYS A 109 -15.69 -1.96 1.03
CA CYS A 109 -14.50 -2.35 1.74
C CYS A 109 -14.85 -3.41 2.78
N TYR A 110 -14.31 -4.61 2.60
CA TYR A 110 -14.37 -5.68 3.59
C TYR A 110 -13.09 -5.64 4.40
N LEU A 111 -13.22 -5.34 5.68
CA LEU A 111 -12.13 -5.33 6.64
C LEU A 111 -12.24 -6.58 7.50
N LYS A 112 -11.26 -7.48 7.41
CA LYS A 112 -11.22 -8.73 8.16
C LYS A 112 -10.00 -8.77 9.06
N GLU A 113 -10.23 -8.86 10.36
CA GLU A 113 -9.18 -9.18 11.34
C GLU A 113 -8.98 -10.70 11.38
N LEU A 114 -7.73 -11.15 11.31
CA LEU A 114 -7.31 -12.55 11.29
C LEU A 114 -7.11 -13.08 12.72
N ASN A 115 -8.06 -12.81 13.61
CA ASN A 115 -8.08 -13.34 14.98
C ASN A 115 -9.04 -14.55 15.10
N TYR A 116 -9.03 -15.22 16.25
CA TYR A 116 -9.84 -16.43 16.52
C TYR A 116 -11.37 -16.23 16.37
N TYR A 117 -11.85 -14.98 16.32
CA TYR A 117 -13.27 -14.64 16.21
C TYR A 117 -13.58 -13.82 14.96
N SER A 118 -12.87 -14.10 13.86
CA SER A 118 -12.84 -13.31 12.62
C SER A 118 -14.16 -12.58 12.31
N GLN A 119 -14.22 -11.29 12.66
CA GLN A 119 -15.32 -10.42 12.27
C GLN A 119 -14.92 -9.70 10.98
N GLU A 120 -15.80 -9.78 9.99
CA GLU A 120 -15.68 -9.02 8.76
C GLU A 120 -16.60 -7.80 8.84
N SER A 121 -16.02 -6.62 8.74
CA SER A 121 -16.75 -5.35 8.71
C SER A 121 -16.90 -4.87 7.28
N LEU A 122 -18.13 -4.56 6.86
CA LEU A 122 -18.41 -3.92 5.58
C LEU A 122 -18.50 -2.40 5.74
N ILE A 123 -17.64 -1.68 5.05
CA ILE A 123 -17.56 -0.22 5.06
C ILE A 123 -17.76 0.31 3.64
N ILE A 124 -18.61 1.32 3.46
CA ILE A 124 -18.83 1.96 2.16
C ILE A 124 -17.94 3.19 2.04
N LEU A 125 -17.05 3.18 1.05
CA LEU A 125 -16.06 4.22 0.76
C LEU A 125 -16.36 4.91 -0.57
N ASN A 126 -15.81 6.11 -0.75
CA ASN A 126 -15.83 6.79 -2.05
C ASN A 126 -14.67 6.29 -2.92
N LYS A 127 -14.95 5.81 -4.15
CA LYS A 127 -13.93 5.22 -5.04
C LYS A 127 -12.82 6.22 -5.36
N GLN A 128 -13.18 7.45 -5.74
CA GLN A 128 -12.21 8.49 -6.09
C GLN A 128 -11.29 8.83 -4.91
N GLN A 129 -11.86 8.93 -3.71
CA GLN A 129 -11.13 9.25 -2.49
C GLN A 129 -10.12 8.15 -2.13
N VAL A 130 -10.50 6.87 -2.27
CA VAL A 130 -9.60 5.73 -2.08
C VAL A 130 -8.45 5.75 -3.08
N LEU A 131 -8.76 5.89 -4.37
CA LEU A 131 -7.74 5.95 -5.42
C LEU A 131 -6.76 7.11 -5.22
N THR A 132 -7.27 8.29 -4.85
CA THR A 132 -6.42 9.46 -4.56
C THR A 132 -5.47 9.18 -3.40
N GLU A 133 -5.93 8.62 -2.29
CA GLU A 133 -5.08 8.35 -1.13
C GLU A 133 -4.06 7.23 -1.41
N LEU A 134 -4.42 6.18 -2.15
CA LEU A 134 -3.48 5.13 -2.56
C LEU A 134 -2.37 5.67 -3.48
N LYS A 135 -2.75 6.44 -4.52
CA LYS A 135 -1.81 7.04 -5.48
C LYS A 135 -0.90 8.07 -4.80
N GLN A 136 -1.47 8.88 -3.92
CA GLN A 136 -0.71 9.87 -3.15
C GLN A 136 0.30 9.19 -2.23
N PHE A 137 -0.12 8.19 -1.45
CA PHE A 137 0.77 7.41 -0.59
C PHE A 137 1.91 6.77 -1.38
N LEU A 138 1.60 6.10 -2.50
CA LEU A 138 2.62 5.50 -3.37
C LEU A 138 3.62 6.55 -3.88
N THR A 139 3.13 7.69 -4.35
CA THR A 139 3.99 8.77 -4.87
C THR A 139 4.91 9.34 -3.79
N GLU A 140 4.36 9.60 -2.60
CA GLU A 140 5.10 10.13 -1.45
C GLU A 140 6.18 9.14 -1.00
N LEU A 141 5.82 7.85 -0.87
CA LEU A 141 6.73 6.79 -0.44
C LEU A 141 7.90 6.62 -1.42
N MET A 142 7.59 6.51 -2.72
CA MET A 142 8.63 6.27 -3.72
C MET A 142 9.50 7.51 -3.93
N SER A 143 8.93 8.72 -3.85
CA SER A 143 9.72 9.96 -3.88
C SER A 143 10.69 10.05 -2.69
N LEU A 144 10.29 9.54 -1.53
CA LEU A 144 11.15 9.49 -0.36
C LEU A 144 12.32 8.51 -0.55
N ALA A 145 12.07 7.33 -1.14
CA ALA A 145 13.12 6.38 -1.49
C ALA A 145 14.14 6.98 -2.47
N VAL A 146 13.67 7.70 -3.50
CA VAL A 146 14.55 8.45 -4.43
C VAL A 146 15.36 9.51 -3.71
N ASN A 147 14.71 10.35 -2.89
CA ASN A 147 15.37 11.46 -2.20
C ASN A 147 16.42 11.00 -1.19
N GLN A 148 16.29 9.78 -0.66
CA GLN A 148 17.27 9.17 0.23
C GLN A 148 18.34 8.36 -0.52
N GLY A 149 18.26 8.27 -1.86
CA GLY A 149 19.26 7.63 -2.70
C GLY A 149 19.19 6.10 -2.75
N TYR A 150 18.07 5.50 -2.35
CA TYR A 150 17.91 4.05 -2.39
C TYR A 150 17.54 3.52 -3.77
N ILE A 151 16.82 4.32 -4.56
CA ILE A 151 16.40 4.00 -5.92
C ILE A 151 16.57 5.22 -6.82
N SER A 152 16.68 5.02 -8.12
CA SER A 152 16.77 6.13 -9.07
C SER A 152 15.40 6.75 -9.38
N LEU A 153 15.43 7.96 -9.96
CA LEU A 153 14.23 8.61 -10.47
C LEU A 153 13.55 7.77 -11.57
N GLN A 154 14.36 7.11 -12.41
CA GLN A 154 13.86 6.25 -13.48
C GLN A 154 13.15 5.03 -12.89
N ASP A 155 13.75 4.37 -11.90
CA ASP A 155 13.14 3.21 -11.25
C ASP A 155 11.78 3.57 -10.64
N ARG A 156 11.69 4.73 -9.97
CA ARG A 156 10.41 5.25 -9.47
C ARG A 156 9.39 5.37 -10.59
N ASP A 157 9.74 6.05 -11.67
CA ASP A 157 8.79 6.38 -12.75
C ASP A 157 8.32 5.11 -13.49
N GLU A 158 9.19 4.13 -13.68
CA GLU A 158 8.84 2.83 -14.24
C GLU A 158 7.95 2.04 -13.29
N PHE A 159 8.30 1.99 -12.00
CA PHE A 159 7.58 1.21 -11.00
C PHE A 159 6.17 1.74 -10.73
N ILE A 160 5.98 3.05 -10.57
CA ILE A 160 4.64 3.59 -10.24
C ILE A 160 3.69 3.60 -11.43
N LYS A 161 4.23 3.52 -12.66
CA LYS A 161 3.47 3.71 -13.91
C LYS A 161 2.14 2.94 -13.94
N PRO A 162 2.06 1.64 -13.56
CA PRO A 162 0.81 0.88 -13.64
C PRO A 162 -0.34 1.50 -12.83
N ALA A 163 -0.05 2.20 -11.73
CA ALA A 163 -1.05 2.86 -10.89
C ALA A 163 -1.65 4.14 -11.54
N PHE A 164 -1.01 4.67 -12.59
CA PHE A 164 -1.36 5.96 -13.22
C PHE A 164 -1.72 5.84 -14.70
N VAL A 165 -1.67 4.64 -15.30
CA VAL A 165 -2.11 4.46 -16.68
C VAL A 165 -3.62 4.72 -16.75
N GLN A 166 -3.99 5.91 -17.20
CA GLN A 166 -5.34 6.17 -17.67
C GLN A 166 -5.53 5.32 -18.93
N SER A 167 -6.57 4.47 -18.96
CA SER A 167 -6.98 3.91 -20.24
C SER A 167 -7.27 5.06 -21.19
N GLU A 168 -6.57 5.10 -22.32
CA GLU A 168 -7.13 5.63 -23.56
C GLU A 168 -8.37 4.78 -23.87
N VAL A 169 -9.49 5.12 -23.22
CA VAL A 169 -10.78 4.58 -23.61
C VAL A 169 -11.06 5.20 -24.97
N LEU A 170 -10.82 4.40 -26.01
CA LEU A 170 -11.36 4.58 -27.35
C LEU A 170 -12.81 5.05 -27.21
N ARG A 171 -13.02 6.32 -27.55
CA ARG A 171 -14.35 6.93 -27.70
C ARG A 171 -15.08 6.33 -28.88
#